data_AF-A0A5J4ZN84-F1
#
_entry.id   AF-A0A5J4ZN84-F1
#
_cell.length_a   1.000
_cell.length_b   1.000
_cell.length_c   1.000
_cell.angle_alpha   90.00
_cell.angle_beta   90.00
_cell.angle_gamma   90.00
#
_symmetry.space_group_name_H-M   'P 1'
#
loop_
_entity.id
_entity.type
_entity.pdbx_description
1 polymer ?
#
loop_
_entity_poly.entity_id
_entity_poly.type
_entity_poly.pdbx_seq_one_letter_code
_entity_poly.pdbx_strand_id
1 'polypeptide(L)'
;MHVWVHIITQQYSFNIAETRPEKGKAKIAGIGGTKPRKEKEKISGTGPKKGKDDISGMEEEEWIQYLPLYKAVDSGNWKAAEQILNRNPEALTARFSGNWTALHVATLAGHVKIVKELVKKMKAKDLEDLRCNYGNTALHVACSGRIKEIAKILVEANPDLLSTEGWGYRIPVVEAAFYGDKDMVHYLYSKTPKEALNPDTRKMLLCACINADIYDTAFDLVSYFETLAASVDSGAALALNALARKASAFPSGSQLMFWQRWIYSKFSLQYTF
;
A
#
# COMPACT_ATOMS: atom_id res chain seq x y z
N MET A 1 12.65 -20.61 -0.79
CA MET A 1 11.21 -20.88 -0.57
C MET A 1 10.66 -20.41 0.78
N HIS A 2 11.43 -20.33 1.87
CA HIS A 2 10.89 -19.98 3.20
C HIS A 2 10.53 -18.50 3.44
N VAL A 3 11.12 -17.55 2.70
CA VAL A 3 10.82 -16.10 2.87
C VAL A 3 9.46 -15.72 2.25
N TRP A 4 9.09 -16.38 1.14
CA TRP A 4 7.81 -16.18 0.46
C TRP A 4 6.61 -16.55 1.33
N VAL A 5 6.73 -17.67 2.08
CA VAL A 5 5.64 -18.13 2.95
C VAL A 5 5.45 -17.18 4.13
N HIS A 6 6.51 -16.57 4.69
CA HIS A 6 6.36 -15.71 5.87
C HIS A 6 5.74 -14.35 5.56
N ILE A 7 6.08 -13.74 4.41
CA ILE A 7 5.46 -12.48 3.97
C ILE A 7 4.01 -12.74 3.54
N ILE A 8 3.73 -13.85 2.83
CA ILE A 8 2.36 -14.26 2.46
C ILE A 8 1.51 -14.62 3.69
N THR A 9 2.06 -15.31 4.69
CA THR A 9 1.30 -15.70 5.89
C THR A 9 0.95 -14.50 6.75
N GLN A 10 1.83 -13.51 6.89
CA GLN A 10 1.45 -12.25 7.55
C GLN A 10 0.38 -11.47 6.77
N GLN A 11 0.43 -11.47 5.43
CA GLN A 11 -0.59 -10.86 4.57
C GLN A 11 -1.97 -11.54 4.70
N TYR A 12 -2.00 -12.88 4.88
CA TYR A 12 -3.25 -13.64 5.04
C TYR A 12 -3.81 -13.59 6.46
N SER A 13 -2.97 -13.63 7.49
CA SER A 13 -3.42 -13.63 8.89
C SER A 13 -4.06 -12.30 9.31
N PHE A 14 -3.65 -11.17 8.71
CA PHE A 14 -4.24 -9.87 8.99
C PHE A 14 -5.64 -9.70 8.34
N ASN A 15 -5.89 -10.32 7.18
CA ASN A 15 -7.13 -10.14 6.41
C ASN A 15 -8.30 -11.05 6.85
N ILE A 16 -8.06 -12.16 7.57
CA ILE A 16 -9.14 -13.05 8.03
C ILE A 16 -9.84 -12.50 9.28
N ALA A 17 -9.18 -11.62 10.05
CA ALA A 17 -9.73 -11.08 11.29
C ALA A 17 -10.86 -10.05 11.07
N GLU A 18 -10.97 -9.42 9.90
CA GLU A 18 -11.94 -8.35 9.62
C GLU A 18 -13.23 -8.78 8.91
N THR A 19 -13.39 -10.05 8.54
CA THR A 19 -14.53 -10.49 7.70
C THR A 19 -15.49 -11.51 8.34
N ARG A 20 -15.58 -11.56 9.67
CA ARG A 20 -16.58 -12.42 10.33
C ARG A 20 -17.79 -11.62 10.82
N PRO A 21 -18.93 -11.59 10.08
CA PRO A 21 -20.19 -11.15 10.68
C PRO A 21 -20.69 -12.23 11.65
N GLU A 22 -20.96 -11.83 12.89
CA GLU A 22 -21.62 -12.66 13.89
C GLU A 22 -23.01 -13.07 13.40
N LYS A 23 -23.29 -14.38 13.41
CA LYS A 23 -24.60 -14.93 13.05
C LYS A 23 -25.59 -14.68 14.18
N GLY A 24 -26.30 -13.55 14.13
CA GLY A 24 -27.52 -13.31 14.89
C GLY A 24 -28.70 -14.09 14.29
N LYS A 25 -29.34 -14.94 15.10
CA LYS A 25 -30.54 -15.70 14.74
C LYS A 25 -31.78 -14.79 14.80
N ALA A 26 -32.56 -14.74 13.73
CA ALA A 26 -33.97 -14.35 13.79
C ALA A 26 -34.79 -15.11 12.72
N LYS A 27 -35.64 -16.04 13.19
CA LYS A 27 -36.92 -16.44 12.56
C LYS A 27 -37.91 -15.30 12.86
N ILE A 28 -38.90 -14.94 12.03
CA ILE A 28 -40.12 -15.69 11.65
C ILE A 28 -40.90 -14.95 10.54
N ALA A 29 -41.64 -15.75 9.72
CA ALA A 29 -42.90 -15.52 8.96
C ALA A 29 -43.00 -14.30 8.01
N GLY A 30 -43.52 -14.37 6.78
CA GLY A 30 -44.33 -15.34 6.06
C GLY A 30 -45.37 -14.57 5.21
N ILE A 31 -45.72 -15.13 4.05
CA ILE A 31 -46.89 -14.85 3.16
C ILE A 31 -46.56 -14.19 1.80
N GLY A 32 -46.99 -14.90 0.74
CA GLY A 32 -47.66 -14.27 -0.41
C GLY A 32 -46.86 -14.23 -1.71
N GLY A 33 -47.03 -15.24 -2.56
CA GLY A 33 -46.38 -15.30 -3.88
C GLY A 33 -47.05 -14.45 -4.96
N THR A 34 -46.36 -14.29 -6.08
CA THR A 34 -46.90 -14.26 -7.46
C THR A 34 -45.74 -14.35 -8.47
N LYS A 35 -45.97 -15.03 -9.59
CA LYS A 35 -45.02 -15.38 -10.67
C LYS A 35 -44.59 -14.18 -11.53
N PRO A 36 -43.49 -14.30 -12.31
CA PRO A 36 -42.81 -13.16 -12.93
C PRO A 36 -43.43 -12.73 -14.26
N ARG A 37 -43.51 -11.41 -14.49
CA ARG A 37 -43.86 -10.81 -15.79
C ARG A 37 -42.58 -10.30 -16.46
N LYS A 38 -42.36 -10.75 -17.70
CA LYS A 38 -41.30 -10.29 -18.60
C LYS A 38 -41.67 -8.90 -19.11
N GLU A 39 -40.80 -7.92 -18.93
CA GLU A 39 -40.84 -6.67 -19.70
C GLU A 39 -39.42 -6.34 -20.14
N LYS A 40 -39.26 -6.26 -21.46
CA LYS A 40 -38.03 -5.86 -22.15
C LYS A 40 -38.07 -4.35 -22.23
N GLU A 41 -37.18 -3.65 -21.53
CA GLU A 41 -36.89 -2.26 -21.86
C GLU A 41 -35.40 -2.09 -22.13
N LYS A 42 -35.16 -1.60 -23.33
CA LYS A 42 -33.89 -1.29 -23.96
C LYS A 42 -33.66 0.19 -23.65
N ILE A 43 -32.71 0.50 -22.76
CA ILE A 43 -32.29 1.89 -22.55
C ILE A 43 -30.80 1.95 -22.82
N SER A 44 -30.50 2.54 -23.97
CA SER A 44 -29.20 3.00 -24.42
C SER A 44 -28.68 4.10 -23.49
N GLY A 45 -27.47 3.92 -22.97
CA GLY A 45 -26.74 4.94 -22.22
C GLY A 45 -25.28 4.52 -22.09
N THR A 46 -24.43 5.10 -22.93
CA THR A 46 -23.00 4.85 -23.05
C THR A 46 -22.25 5.35 -21.82
N GLY A 47 -21.89 4.43 -20.91
CA GLY A 47 -20.83 4.62 -19.92
C GLY A 47 -19.48 4.10 -20.45
N PRO A 48 -18.33 4.63 -19.99
CA PRO A 48 -17.03 4.22 -20.51
C PRO A 48 -16.80 2.73 -20.23
N LYS A 49 -16.58 1.97 -21.30
CA LYS A 49 -16.19 0.57 -21.25
C LYS A 49 -14.86 0.48 -20.50
N LYS A 50 -14.91 0.00 -19.26
CA LYS A 50 -13.75 -0.46 -18.50
C LYS A 50 -13.16 -1.63 -19.31
N GLY A 51 -12.01 -1.41 -19.94
CA GLY A 51 -11.26 -2.44 -20.65
C GLY A 51 -11.03 -3.61 -19.70
N LYS A 52 -11.76 -4.70 -19.94
CA LYS A 52 -11.40 -6.04 -19.48
C LYS A 52 -10.54 -6.61 -20.60
N ASP A 53 -9.34 -6.06 -20.74
CA ASP A 53 -8.39 -6.57 -21.71
C ASP A 53 -7.27 -7.23 -20.90
N ASP A 54 -7.32 -8.56 -20.95
CA ASP A 54 -6.20 -9.50 -20.85
C ASP A 54 -5.57 -9.78 -19.49
N ILE A 55 -6.32 -10.49 -18.63
CA ILE A 55 -5.76 -11.22 -17.47
C ILE A 55 -5.92 -12.73 -17.69
N SER A 56 -5.25 -13.26 -18.72
CA SER A 56 -4.86 -14.68 -18.82
C SER A 56 -4.13 -14.87 -20.14
N GLY A 57 -2.81 -15.05 -20.13
CA GLY A 57 -2.12 -15.35 -21.39
C GLY A 57 -0.62 -15.21 -21.44
N MET A 58 0.12 -15.27 -20.32
CA MET A 58 1.50 -15.77 -20.46
C MET A 58 1.40 -17.27 -20.47
N GLU A 59 1.60 -17.85 -21.65
CA GLU A 59 1.79 -19.29 -21.77
C GLU A 59 2.98 -19.67 -20.87
N GLU A 60 2.87 -20.77 -20.13
CA GLU A 60 3.90 -21.21 -19.18
C GLU A 60 5.29 -21.33 -19.85
N GLU A 61 5.34 -21.46 -21.18
CA GLU A 61 6.53 -21.56 -22.00
C GLU A 61 7.31 -20.24 -22.13
N GLU A 62 6.64 -19.08 -22.14
CA GLU A 62 7.28 -17.78 -22.42
C GLU A 62 8.16 -17.32 -21.24
N TRP A 63 7.71 -17.52 -20.00
CA TRP A 63 8.49 -17.11 -18.84
C TRP A 63 9.67 -18.06 -18.54
N ILE A 64 9.58 -19.33 -18.97
CA ILE A 64 10.67 -20.32 -18.82
C ILE A 64 11.93 -19.85 -19.54
N GLN A 65 11.79 -19.15 -20.67
CA GLN A 65 12.90 -18.55 -21.40
C GLN A 65 13.75 -17.63 -20.50
N TYR A 66 13.11 -16.89 -19.59
CA TYR A 66 13.76 -15.93 -18.70
C TYR A 66 14.10 -16.48 -17.31
N LEU A 67 13.82 -17.77 -17.05
CA LEU A 67 14.18 -18.44 -15.80
C LEU A 67 15.69 -18.30 -15.43
N PRO A 68 16.64 -18.34 -16.38
CA PRO A 68 18.05 -18.10 -16.06
C PRO A 68 18.30 -16.70 -15.50
N LEU A 69 17.65 -15.66 -16.07
CA LEU A 69 17.77 -14.29 -15.58
C LEU A 69 17.16 -14.17 -14.18
N TYR A 70 15.97 -14.73 -13.98
CA TYR A 70 15.32 -14.78 -12.66
C TYR A 70 16.27 -15.38 -11.61
N LYS A 71 16.84 -16.56 -11.86
CA LYS A 71 17.74 -17.23 -10.91
C LYS A 71 19.01 -16.42 -10.63
N ALA A 72 19.60 -15.80 -11.66
CA ALA A 72 20.78 -14.96 -11.49
C ALA A 72 20.49 -13.72 -10.62
N VAL A 73 19.34 -13.09 -10.84
CA VAL A 73 18.90 -11.93 -10.06
C VAL A 73 18.54 -12.32 -8.62
N ASP A 74 17.73 -13.37 -8.42
CA ASP A 74 17.30 -13.84 -7.09
C ASP A 74 18.50 -14.24 -6.21
N SER A 75 19.51 -14.88 -6.81
CA SER A 75 20.75 -15.25 -6.12
C SER A 75 21.75 -14.12 -5.91
N GLY A 76 21.49 -12.90 -6.39
CA GLY A 76 22.40 -11.76 -6.24
C GLY A 76 23.60 -11.76 -7.20
N ASN A 77 23.59 -12.62 -8.23
CA ASN A 77 24.70 -12.75 -9.18
C ASN A 77 24.57 -11.76 -10.35
N TRP A 78 24.96 -10.50 -10.11
CA TRP A 78 24.96 -9.45 -11.15
C TRP A 78 25.75 -9.86 -12.39
N LYS A 79 26.91 -10.50 -12.24
CA LYS A 79 27.76 -10.87 -13.38
C LYS A 79 27.04 -11.82 -14.34
N ALA A 80 26.33 -12.82 -13.80
CA ALA A 80 25.53 -13.72 -14.61
C ALA A 80 24.32 -13.00 -15.23
N ALA A 81 23.61 -12.17 -14.45
CA ALA A 81 22.47 -11.39 -14.95
C ALA A 81 22.89 -10.45 -16.09
N GLU A 82 24.01 -9.74 -15.95
CA GLU A 82 24.57 -8.84 -16.95
C GLU A 82 24.96 -9.57 -18.23
N GLN A 83 25.59 -10.75 -18.13
CA GLN A 83 25.89 -11.57 -19.30
C GLN A 83 24.63 -11.99 -20.06
N ILE A 84 23.54 -12.31 -19.35
CA ILE A 84 22.26 -12.66 -19.96
C ILE A 84 21.66 -11.43 -20.65
N LEU A 85 21.60 -10.29 -19.96
CA LEU A 85 21.05 -9.03 -20.50
C LEU A 85 21.86 -8.50 -21.70
N ASN A 86 23.17 -8.73 -21.74
CA ASN A 86 24.00 -8.34 -22.88
C ASN A 86 23.75 -9.23 -24.11
N ARG A 87 23.36 -10.49 -23.91
CA ARG A 87 23.01 -11.42 -25.00
C ARG A 87 21.56 -11.27 -25.46
N ASN A 88 20.68 -10.88 -24.55
CA ASN A 88 19.25 -10.70 -24.75
C ASN A 88 18.83 -9.41 -24.02
N PRO A 89 18.94 -8.24 -24.69
CA PRO A 89 18.56 -6.96 -24.12
C PRO A 89 17.06 -6.84 -23.81
N GLU A 90 16.20 -7.53 -24.56
CA GLU A 90 14.75 -7.56 -24.36
C GLU A 90 14.33 -8.19 -23.01
N ALA A 91 15.19 -9.03 -22.43
CA ALA A 91 15.00 -9.62 -21.10
C ALA A 91 15.00 -8.58 -19.97
N LEU A 92 15.49 -7.35 -20.21
CA LEU A 92 15.50 -6.28 -19.21
C LEU A 92 14.10 -5.96 -18.69
N THR A 93 13.11 -5.94 -19.58
CA THR A 93 11.71 -5.63 -19.28
C THR A 93 10.81 -6.87 -19.35
N ALA A 94 11.40 -8.05 -19.57
CA ALA A 94 10.66 -9.29 -19.63
C ALA A 94 9.94 -9.59 -18.32
N ARG A 95 8.79 -10.24 -18.47
CA ARG A 95 7.92 -10.62 -17.36
C ARG A 95 8.07 -12.10 -17.08
N PHE A 96 8.26 -12.41 -15.81
CA PHE A 96 8.26 -13.75 -15.23
C PHE A 96 6.84 -14.10 -14.77
N SER A 97 6.71 -15.22 -14.05
CA SER A 97 5.46 -15.60 -13.38
C SER A 97 4.87 -14.44 -12.56
N GLY A 98 3.56 -14.21 -12.69
CA GLY A 98 2.84 -13.14 -12.00
C GLY A 98 3.22 -11.73 -12.45
N ASN A 99 3.66 -11.54 -13.70
CA ASN A 99 4.13 -10.25 -14.25
C ASN A 99 5.31 -9.63 -13.49
N TRP A 100 6.05 -10.42 -12.70
CA TRP A 100 7.27 -9.94 -12.03
C TRP A 100 8.36 -9.67 -13.06
N THR A 101 9.23 -8.69 -12.80
CA THR A 101 10.38 -8.42 -13.68
C THR A 101 11.68 -8.59 -12.89
N ALA A 102 12.82 -8.58 -13.58
CA ALA A 102 14.14 -8.60 -12.93
C ALA A 102 14.26 -7.51 -11.85
N LEU A 103 13.73 -6.31 -12.11
CA LEU A 103 13.76 -5.20 -11.15
C LEU A 103 12.94 -5.50 -9.88
N HIS A 104 11.74 -6.07 -10.02
CA HIS A 104 10.91 -6.45 -8.87
C HIS A 104 11.59 -7.52 -8.03
N VAL A 105 12.16 -8.55 -8.66
CA VAL A 105 12.84 -9.64 -7.96
C VAL A 105 14.08 -9.13 -7.23
N ALA A 106 14.92 -8.33 -7.90
CA ALA A 106 16.08 -7.70 -7.28
C ALA A 106 15.70 -6.82 -6.08
N THR A 107 14.58 -6.10 -6.21
CA THR A 107 14.06 -5.24 -5.15
C THR A 107 13.56 -6.04 -3.97
N LEU A 108 12.72 -7.06 -4.19
CA LEU A 108 12.22 -7.94 -3.13
C LEU A 108 13.34 -8.66 -2.39
N ALA A 109 14.37 -9.10 -3.13
CA ALA A 109 15.54 -9.77 -2.55
C ALA A 109 16.53 -8.81 -1.88
N GLY A 110 16.33 -7.49 -1.98
CA GLY A 110 17.20 -6.49 -1.38
C GLY A 110 18.56 -6.32 -2.06
N HIS A 111 18.71 -6.76 -3.32
CA HIS A 111 19.96 -6.69 -4.06
C HIS A 111 20.20 -5.29 -4.62
N VAL A 112 20.59 -4.36 -3.73
CA VAL A 112 20.83 -2.94 -4.03
C VAL A 112 21.70 -2.75 -5.28
N LYS A 113 22.81 -3.49 -5.39
CA LYS A 113 23.73 -3.39 -6.55
C LYS A 113 23.02 -3.74 -7.85
N ILE A 114 22.24 -4.83 -7.88
CA ILE A 114 21.52 -5.25 -9.07
C ILE A 114 20.46 -4.20 -9.42
N VAL A 115 19.73 -3.67 -8.44
CA VAL A 115 18.76 -2.60 -8.69
C VAL A 115 19.43 -1.37 -9.31
N LYS A 116 20.55 -0.90 -8.75
CA LYS A 116 21.30 0.25 -9.33
C LYS A 116 21.65 0.00 -10.80
N GLU A 117 22.14 -1.19 -11.13
CA GLU A 117 22.56 -1.51 -12.50
C GLU A 117 21.40 -1.73 -13.47
N LEU A 118 20.29 -2.34 -13.02
CA LEU A 118 19.08 -2.47 -13.83
C LEU A 118 18.45 -1.10 -14.13
N VAL A 119 18.33 -0.25 -13.11
CA VAL A 119 17.75 1.09 -13.24
C VAL A 119 18.55 1.96 -14.21
N LYS A 120 19.89 1.89 -14.20
CA LYS A 120 20.75 2.58 -15.18
C LYS A 120 20.48 2.19 -16.64
N LYS A 121 19.95 0.98 -16.86
CA LYS A 121 19.66 0.45 -18.21
C LYS A 121 18.20 0.71 -18.63
N MET A 122 17.34 1.14 -17.71
CA MET A 122 15.91 1.37 -17.94
C MET A 122 15.59 2.85 -18.19
N LYS A 123 14.53 3.12 -18.95
CA LYS A 123 13.95 4.45 -19.07
C LYS A 123 13.04 4.73 -17.88
N ALA A 124 12.83 6.00 -17.54
CA ALA A 124 11.91 6.40 -16.47
C ALA A 124 10.50 5.80 -16.65
N LYS A 125 9.99 5.77 -17.89
CA LYS A 125 8.71 5.16 -18.25
C LYS A 125 8.66 3.65 -17.97
N ASP A 126 9.76 2.92 -18.16
CA ASP A 126 9.81 1.49 -17.86
C ASP A 126 9.60 1.25 -16.35
N LEU A 127 10.12 2.13 -15.49
CA LEU A 127 9.97 2.02 -14.03
C LEU A 127 8.51 2.19 -13.57
N GLU A 128 7.70 2.92 -14.35
CA GLU A 128 6.29 3.20 -14.07
C GLU A 128 5.35 2.14 -14.69
N ASP A 129 5.62 1.75 -15.94
CA ASP A 129 4.78 0.84 -16.73
C ASP A 129 4.96 -0.63 -16.31
N LEU A 130 6.15 -1.00 -15.81
CA LEU A 130 6.41 -2.36 -15.36
C LEU A 130 5.79 -2.57 -13.98
N ARG A 131 4.64 -3.24 -13.98
CA ARG A 131 3.87 -3.58 -12.79
C ARG A 131 3.71 -5.08 -12.64
N CYS A 132 3.92 -5.59 -11.43
CA CYS A 132 3.60 -6.99 -11.13
C CYS A 132 2.08 -7.21 -11.13
N ASN A 133 1.63 -8.47 -11.00
CA ASN A 133 0.21 -8.84 -11.02
C ASN A 133 -0.65 -8.18 -9.94
N TYR A 134 -0.05 -7.62 -8.89
CA TYR A 134 -0.75 -6.82 -7.88
C TYR A 134 -0.96 -5.36 -8.29
N GLY A 135 -0.43 -4.94 -9.45
CA GLY A 135 -0.41 -3.54 -9.90
C GLY A 135 0.73 -2.71 -9.30
N ASN A 136 1.61 -3.33 -8.51
CA ASN A 136 2.73 -2.68 -7.82
C ASN A 136 3.92 -2.46 -8.75
N THR A 137 4.55 -1.29 -8.65
CA THR A 137 5.88 -1.01 -9.21
C THR A 137 6.98 -1.51 -8.28
N ALA A 138 8.24 -1.46 -8.72
CA ALA A 138 9.39 -1.78 -7.86
C ALA A 138 9.46 -0.89 -6.61
N LEU A 139 9.02 0.38 -6.66
CA LEU A 139 9.03 1.26 -5.50
C LEU A 139 8.05 0.79 -4.42
N HIS A 140 6.87 0.29 -4.81
CA HIS A 140 5.94 -0.34 -3.88
C HIS A 140 6.56 -1.55 -3.20
N VAL A 141 7.22 -2.43 -3.97
CA VAL A 141 7.92 -3.60 -3.42
C VAL A 141 9.03 -3.18 -2.44
N ALA A 142 9.77 -2.10 -2.73
CA ALA A 142 10.77 -1.55 -1.81
C ALA A 142 10.14 -1.04 -0.50
N CYS A 143 8.94 -0.46 -0.57
CA CYS A 143 8.19 0.00 0.61
C CYS A 143 7.70 -1.18 1.46
N SER A 144 7.08 -2.20 0.84
CA SER A 144 6.64 -3.42 1.54
C SER A 144 7.83 -4.17 2.17
N GLY A 145 8.98 -4.17 1.48
CA GLY A 145 10.23 -4.76 1.96
C GLY A 145 11.04 -3.89 2.94
N ARG A 146 10.61 -2.64 3.20
CA ARG A 146 11.30 -1.67 4.08
C ARG A 146 12.76 -1.37 3.66
N ILE A 147 13.02 -1.34 2.36
CA ILE A 147 14.37 -1.22 1.80
C ILE A 147 14.62 0.21 1.31
N LYS A 148 14.86 1.12 2.27
CA LYS A 148 14.99 2.56 2.03
C LYS A 148 16.09 2.93 1.02
N GLU A 149 17.19 2.20 0.96
CA GLU A 149 18.23 2.46 -0.04
C GLU A 149 17.71 2.21 -1.47
N ILE A 150 16.94 1.15 -1.69
CA ILE A 150 16.33 0.86 -2.99
C ILE A 150 15.27 1.89 -3.36
N ALA A 151 14.43 2.30 -2.39
CA ALA A 151 13.46 3.35 -2.61
C ALA A 151 14.12 4.66 -3.08
N LYS A 152 15.25 5.04 -2.48
CA LYS A 152 16.02 6.23 -2.89
C LYS A 152 16.48 6.14 -4.34
N ILE A 153 17.07 5.01 -4.74
CA ILE A 153 17.55 4.79 -6.11
C ILE A 153 16.40 4.93 -7.12
N LEU A 154 15.25 4.34 -6.81
CA LEU A 154 14.07 4.36 -7.70
C LEU A 154 13.48 5.77 -7.81
N VAL A 155 13.34 6.49 -6.69
CA VAL A 155 12.83 7.87 -6.67
C VAL A 155 13.79 8.84 -7.38
N GLU A 156 15.10 8.66 -7.24
CA GLU A 156 16.11 9.45 -7.96
C GLU A 156 16.06 9.20 -9.47
N ALA A 157 15.77 7.96 -9.89
CA ALA A 157 15.67 7.61 -11.30
C ALA A 157 14.34 8.04 -11.94
N ASN A 158 13.24 8.01 -11.19
CA ASN A 158 11.95 8.53 -11.63
C ASN A 158 11.11 9.03 -10.44
N PRO A 159 11.05 10.36 -10.21
CA PRO A 159 10.22 10.96 -9.16
C PRO A 159 8.71 10.72 -9.33
N ASP A 160 8.22 10.49 -10.55
CA ASP A 160 6.79 10.29 -10.82
C ASP A 160 6.25 9.03 -10.12
N LEU A 161 7.14 8.08 -9.78
CA LEU A 161 6.82 6.89 -8.98
C LEU A 161 6.19 7.24 -7.63
N LEU A 162 6.47 8.42 -7.06
CA LEU A 162 5.92 8.87 -5.78
C LEU A 162 4.39 9.06 -5.80
N SER A 163 3.83 9.24 -6.99
CA SER A 163 2.39 9.46 -7.22
C SER A 163 1.72 8.24 -7.87
N THR A 164 2.49 7.23 -8.27
CA THR A 164 1.95 6.04 -8.92
C THR A 164 1.17 5.19 -7.93
N GLU A 165 -0.08 4.88 -8.25
CA GLU A 165 -0.90 3.97 -7.46
C GLU A 165 -0.54 2.51 -7.74
N GLY A 166 -0.33 1.73 -6.68
CA GLY A 166 -0.20 0.29 -6.71
C GLY A 166 -1.49 -0.43 -6.29
N TRP A 167 -1.32 -1.57 -5.63
CA TRP A 167 -2.43 -2.37 -5.13
C TRP A 167 -3.30 -1.57 -4.15
N GLY A 168 -4.62 -1.66 -4.32
CA GLY A 168 -5.58 -0.96 -3.47
C GLY A 168 -5.50 0.57 -3.55
N TYR A 169 -5.06 1.11 -4.70
CA TYR A 169 -4.94 2.55 -4.95
C TYR A 169 -3.93 3.26 -4.02
N ARG A 170 -2.99 2.51 -3.46
CA ARG A 170 -1.97 3.05 -2.54
C ARG A 170 -0.81 3.60 -3.33
N ILE A 171 -0.45 4.85 -3.07
CA ILE A 171 0.85 5.40 -3.50
C ILE A 171 1.95 4.95 -2.51
N PRO A 172 3.25 5.08 -2.85
CA PRO A 172 4.35 4.54 -2.05
C PRO A 172 4.38 4.97 -0.58
N VAL A 173 4.09 6.24 -0.27
CA VAL A 173 4.09 6.71 1.13
C VAL A 173 3.00 6.04 1.98
N VAL A 174 1.85 5.74 1.37
CA VAL A 174 0.78 4.99 2.04
C VAL A 174 1.20 3.54 2.24
N GLU A 175 1.80 2.92 1.23
CA GLU A 175 2.32 1.56 1.33
C GLU A 175 3.36 1.47 2.47
N ALA A 176 4.35 2.37 2.51
CA ALA A 176 5.33 2.41 3.60
C ALA A 176 4.70 2.56 4.99
N ALA A 177 3.66 3.38 5.11
CA ALA A 177 2.94 3.57 6.37
C ALA A 177 2.18 2.30 6.81
N PHE A 178 1.59 1.54 5.87
CA PHE A 178 0.95 0.26 6.17
C PHE A 178 1.91 -0.78 6.75
N TYR A 179 3.18 -0.76 6.32
CA TYR A 179 4.22 -1.63 6.89
C TYR A 179 4.94 -1.01 8.09
N GLY A 180 4.55 0.19 8.52
CA GLY A 180 5.07 0.86 9.71
C GLY A 180 6.56 1.22 9.66
N ASP A 181 7.10 1.45 8.47
CA ASP A 181 8.48 1.91 8.30
C ASP A 181 8.55 3.44 8.44
N LYS A 182 8.78 3.91 9.67
CA LYS A 182 8.86 5.34 9.99
C LYS A 182 9.89 6.09 9.13
N ASP A 183 11.06 5.51 8.95
CA ASP A 183 12.16 6.14 8.21
C ASP A 183 11.84 6.26 6.71
N MET A 184 11.19 5.24 6.13
CA MET A 184 10.72 5.27 4.76
C MET A 184 9.57 6.27 4.60
N VAL A 185 8.60 6.27 5.52
CA VAL A 185 7.47 7.21 5.51
C VAL A 185 7.97 8.65 5.53
N HIS A 186 8.89 8.99 6.44
CA HIS A 186 9.47 10.34 6.49
C HIS A 186 10.17 10.72 5.19
N TYR A 187 10.95 9.81 4.62
CA TYR A 187 11.63 10.05 3.36
C TYR A 187 10.63 10.28 2.22
N LEU A 188 9.69 9.37 2.02
CA LEU A 188 8.71 9.45 0.93
C LEU A 188 7.78 10.64 1.12
N TYR A 189 7.24 10.86 2.32
CA TYR A 189 6.36 11.99 2.61
C TYR A 189 7.03 13.35 2.33
N SER A 190 8.32 13.49 2.60
CA SER A 190 9.08 14.71 2.29
C SER A 190 9.29 14.93 0.78
N LYS A 191 9.13 13.89 -0.04
CA LYS A 191 9.34 13.92 -1.49
C LYS A 191 8.02 13.88 -2.28
N THR A 192 6.96 13.29 -1.72
CA THR A 192 5.66 13.16 -2.37
C THR A 192 5.06 14.55 -2.63
N PRO A 193 4.74 14.88 -3.90
CA PRO A 193 4.01 16.09 -4.23
C PRO A 193 2.68 16.14 -3.48
N LYS A 194 2.31 17.29 -2.91
CA LYS A 194 1.10 17.39 -2.09
C LYS A 194 -0.17 17.21 -2.93
N GLU A 195 -0.09 17.47 -4.23
CA GLU A 195 -1.12 17.24 -5.24
C GLU A 195 -1.45 15.75 -5.40
N ALA A 196 -0.46 14.86 -5.18
CA ALA A 196 -0.65 13.41 -5.22
C ALA A 196 -1.44 12.90 -4.00
N LEU A 197 -1.50 13.67 -2.91
CA LEU A 197 -2.30 13.36 -1.74
C LEU A 197 -3.74 13.82 -1.99
N ASN A 198 -4.49 13.08 -2.81
CA ASN A 198 -5.94 13.30 -2.96
C ASN A 198 -6.70 12.98 -1.65
N PRO A 199 -7.98 13.38 -1.49
CA PRO A 199 -8.71 13.19 -0.24
C PRO A 199 -8.73 11.75 0.31
N ASP A 200 -8.87 10.75 -0.55
CA ASP A 200 -8.89 9.34 -0.13
C ASP A 200 -7.49 8.86 0.30
N THR A 201 -6.46 9.28 -0.43
CA THR A 201 -5.04 9.04 -0.09
C THR A 201 -4.69 9.67 1.26
N ARG A 202 -5.17 10.89 1.54
CA ARG A 202 -4.97 11.55 2.85
C ARG A 202 -5.60 10.73 3.98
N LYS A 203 -6.83 10.27 3.80
CA LYS A 203 -7.51 9.42 4.80
C LYS A 203 -6.75 8.12 5.02
N MET A 204 -6.36 7.44 3.95
CA MET A 204 -5.58 6.21 4.00
C MET A 204 -4.24 6.41 4.71
N LEU A 205 -3.49 7.44 4.34
CA LEU A 205 -2.20 7.78 4.94
C LEU A 205 -2.36 8.11 6.43
N LEU A 206 -3.36 8.93 6.79
CA LEU A 206 -3.64 9.29 8.18
C LEU A 206 -3.88 8.03 9.04
N CYS A 207 -4.72 7.12 8.55
CA CYS A 207 -5.06 5.90 9.27
C CYS A 207 -3.85 4.96 9.38
N ALA A 208 -3.09 4.79 8.29
CA ALA A 208 -1.89 3.98 8.29
C ALA A 208 -0.83 4.52 9.27
N CYS A 209 -0.58 5.84 9.27
CA CYS A 209 0.34 6.48 10.19
C CYS A 209 -0.09 6.33 11.66
N ILE A 210 -1.37 6.53 11.99
CA ILE A 210 -1.89 6.33 13.34
C ILE A 210 -1.71 4.87 13.79
N ASN A 211 -2.09 3.92 12.93
CA ASN A 211 -1.94 2.49 13.21
C ASN A 211 -0.46 2.10 13.41
N ALA A 212 0.46 2.75 12.70
CA ALA A 212 1.89 2.52 12.78
C ALA A 212 2.66 3.39 13.80
N ASP A 213 1.98 4.19 14.64
CA ASP A 213 2.62 5.11 15.61
C ASP A 213 3.47 6.24 14.98
N ILE A 214 3.18 6.60 13.73
CA ILE A 214 3.87 7.67 13.00
C ILE A 214 3.11 8.99 13.18
N TYR A 215 3.02 9.43 14.43
CA TYR A 215 2.19 10.58 14.82
C TYR A 215 2.68 11.92 14.27
N ASP A 216 3.98 12.06 14.04
CA ASP A 216 4.57 13.28 13.48
C ASP A 216 4.05 13.55 12.06
N THR A 217 4.09 12.55 11.18
CA THR A 217 3.54 12.65 9.81
C THR A 217 2.02 12.76 9.83
N ALA A 218 1.34 12.05 10.73
CA ALA A 218 -0.11 12.16 10.89
C ALA A 218 -0.53 13.59 11.28
N PHE A 219 0.19 14.19 12.22
CA PHE A 219 -0.03 15.56 12.67
C PHE A 219 0.25 16.59 11.57
N ASP A 220 1.37 16.45 10.86
CA ASP A 220 1.70 17.33 9.73
C ASP A 220 0.63 17.27 8.63
N LEU A 221 0.13 16.06 8.33
CA LEU A 221 -0.92 15.85 7.35
C LEU A 221 -2.24 16.56 7.72
N VAL A 222 -2.65 16.49 8.99
CA VAL A 222 -3.86 17.18 9.48
C VAL A 222 -3.66 18.70 9.50
N SER A 223 -2.47 19.16 9.88
CA SER A 223 -2.13 20.58 9.95
C SER A 223 -2.12 21.23 8.56
N TYR A 224 -1.59 20.51 7.56
CA TYR A 224 -1.53 21.00 6.19
C TYR A 224 -2.89 20.95 5.47
N PHE A 225 -3.73 19.97 5.81
CA PHE A 225 -5.05 19.79 5.21
C PHE A 225 -6.15 19.96 6.26
N GLU A 226 -6.44 21.19 6.67
CA GLU A 226 -7.44 21.52 7.70
C GLU A 226 -8.82 20.87 7.45
N THR A 227 -9.18 20.68 6.18
CA THR A 227 -10.43 20.00 5.79
C THR A 227 -10.50 18.52 6.19
N LEU A 228 -9.36 17.87 6.44
CA LEU A 228 -9.28 16.47 6.87
C LEU A 228 -9.79 16.26 8.30
N ALA A 229 -9.63 17.27 9.17
CA ALA A 229 -10.18 17.29 10.52
C ALA A 229 -11.64 17.79 10.54
N ALA A 230 -11.97 18.76 9.66
CA ALA A 230 -13.29 19.37 9.60
C ALA A 230 -14.34 18.53 8.86
N SER A 231 -13.94 17.59 7.99
CA SER A 231 -14.89 16.69 7.35
C SER A 231 -15.43 15.70 8.38
N VAL A 232 -16.65 15.95 8.85
CA VAL A 232 -17.46 15.04 9.68
C VAL A 232 -17.61 13.66 9.04
N ASP A 233 -17.35 13.57 7.73
CA ASP A 233 -17.52 12.36 6.96
C ASP A 233 -16.23 11.51 6.90
N SER A 234 -16.30 10.32 7.50
CA SER A 234 -15.35 9.20 7.47
C SER A 234 -13.92 9.44 7.98
N GLY A 235 -13.22 10.52 7.63
CA GLY A 235 -11.78 10.70 7.89
C GLY A 235 -11.42 10.93 9.37
N ALA A 236 -12.02 11.96 9.98
CA ALA A 236 -11.86 12.24 11.41
C ALA A 236 -12.44 11.11 12.28
N ALA A 237 -13.58 10.53 11.88
CA ALA A 237 -14.16 9.36 12.52
C ALA A 237 -13.23 8.13 12.42
N LEU A 238 -12.56 7.90 11.29
CA LEU A 238 -11.57 6.83 11.14
C LEU A 238 -10.33 7.08 12.00
N ALA A 239 -9.80 8.29 12.01
CA ALA A 239 -8.64 8.66 12.83
C ALA A 239 -8.95 8.51 14.33
N LEU A 240 -10.12 8.99 14.78
CA LEU A 240 -10.62 8.82 16.14
C LEU A 240 -10.88 7.34 16.47
N ASN A 241 -11.47 6.57 15.55
CA ASN A 241 -11.67 5.13 15.74
C ASN A 241 -10.36 4.36 15.81
N ALA A 242 -9.38 4.70 14.96
CA ALA A 242 -8.05 4.10 14.96
C ALA A 242 -7.30 4.43 16.26
N LEU A 243 -7.35 5.69 16.72
CA LEU A 243 -6.81 6.10 18.01
C LEU A 243 -7.52 5.43 19.18
N ALA A 244 -8.86 5.37 19.18
CA ALA A 244 -9.66 4.76 20.25
C ALA A 244 -9.39 3.26 20.41
N ARG A 245 -9.07 2.56 19.31
CA ARG A 245 -8.66 1.15 19.33
C ARG A 245 -7.22 0.95 19.82
N LYS A 246 -6.45 2.02 19.98
CA LYS A 246 -5.03 1.98 20.33
C LYS A 246 -4.83 2.27 21.81
N ALA A 247 -4.95 1.23 22.63
CA ALA A 247 -4.73 1.33 24.08
C ALA A 247 -3.35 1.90 24.46
N SER A 248 -2.32 1.73 23.61
CA SER A 248 -0.99 2.31 23.81
C SER A 248 -0.94 3.83 23.61
N ALA A 249 -1.85 4.41 22.82
CA ALA A 249 -1.95 5.87 22.66
C ALA A 249 -2.54 6.55 23.90
N PHE A 250 -3.22 5.78 24.75
CA PHE A 250 -3.78 6.21 26.02
C PHE A 250 -3.35 5.26 27.16
N PRO A 251 -2.06 5.24 27.56
CA PRO A 251 -1.56 4.36 28.64
C PRO A 251 -2.30 4.58 29.97
N SER A 252 -2.91 5.76 30.13
CA SER A 252 -3.68 6.16 31.30
C SER A 252 -5.18 5.98 31.09
N GLY A 253 -5.61 4.74 30.88
CA GLY A 253 -6.95 4.29 31.30
C GLY A 253 -7.02 4.01 32.81
N SER A 254 -5.88 3.96 33.50
CA SER A 254 -5.80 3.87 34.95
C SER A 254 -5.46 5.25 35.53
N GLN A 255 -6.49 5.88 36.10
CA GLN A 255 -6.45 6.84 37.20
C GLN A 255 -5.19 7.74 37.29
N LEU A 256 -5.36 9.05 37.03
CA LEU A 256 -4.41 10.10 37.39
C LEU A 256 -3.67 9.75 38.70
N MET A 257 -2.34 9.70 38.66
CA MET A 257 -1.52 9.47 39.85
C MET A 257 -1.87 10.52 40.90
N PHE A 258 -1.76 10.17 42.19
CA PHE A 258 -2.17 11.02 43.31
C PHE A 258 -1.73 12.50 43.16
N TRP A 259 -0.49 12.73 42.74
CA TRP A 259 0.05 14.08 42.54
C TRP A 259 -0.56 14.83 41.34
N GLN A 260 -0.92 14.13 40.26
CA GLN A 260 -1.63 14.73 39.13
C GLN A 260 -3.04 15.16 39.56
N ARG A 261 -3.77 14.34 40.35
CA ARG A 261 -5.06 14.73 40.94
C ARG A 261 -4.93 15.94 41.87
N TRP A 262 -3.84 16.02 42.61
CA TRP A 262 -3.57 17.14 43.53
C TRP A 262 -3.32 18.45 42.77
N ILE A 263 -2.60 18.42 41.65
CA ILE A 263 -2.39 19.60 40.81
C ILE A 263 -3.73 20.08 40.20
N TYR A 264 -4.50 19.19 39.59
CA TYR A 264 -5.77 19.56 38.97
C TYR A 264 -6.85 20.03 39.98
N SER A 265 -6.83 19.55 41.23
CA SER A 265 -7.76 20.02 42.27
C SER A 265 -7.41 21.40 42.83
N LYS A 266 -6.15 21.83 42.69
CA LYS A 266 -5.68 23.15 43.16
C LYS A 266 -5.88 24.27 42.15
N PHE A 267 -6.09 23.93 40.88
CA PHE A 267 -6.30 24.89 39.80
C PHE A 267 -7.68 24.77 39.17
N SER A 268 -8.73 24.54 39.98
CA SER A 268 -10.11 24.63 39.48
C SER A 268 -10.32 26.00 38.83
N LEU A 269 -10.25 26.03 37.49
CA LEU A 269 -10.69 27.14 36.67
C LEU A 269 -12.15 27.38 37.03
N GLN A 270 -12.40 28.42 37.82
CA GLN A 270 -13.73 28.94 38.04
C GLN A 270 -14.19 29.52 36.70
N TYR A 271 -14.84 28.68 35.89
CA TYR A 271 -15.76 29.16 34.86
C TYR A 271 -17.08 29.44 35.57
N THR A 272 -17.29 30.70 35.93
CA THR A 272 -18.64 31.25 36.16
C THR A 272 -19.26 31.57 34.80
N PHE A 273 -20.45 31.03 34.57
CA PHE A 273 -21.31 31.28 33.41
C PHE A 273 -21.63 32.76 33.20
#